data_AF-A0A358N407-F1
#
_entry.id   AF-A0A358N407-F1
#
_cell.length_a   1.000
_cell.length_b   1.000
_cell.length_c   1.000
_cell.angle_alpha   90.00
_cell.angle_beta   90.00
_cell.angle_gamma   90.00
#
_symmetry.space_group_name_H-M   'P 1'
#
loop_
_entity.id
_entity.type
_entity.pdbx_description
1 polymer ?
#
loop_
_entity_poly.entity_id
_entity_poly.type
_entity_poly.pdbx_seq_one_letter_code
_entity_poly.pdbx_strand_id
1 'polypeptide(L)'
;MSSEQKILVAEFNPKVCLYWLLSGALVFFMTIVGIPLLLLWFPLGFVFTKRYLDRMECVLTDKALKVRKGIFVRVEKTIPLEKITDMGMVQGPIMRSFDLHTLTVETAGQSGVGSLVSLTGIVNAPEFRETVLNQRERQATNKSQATPLQAVNHTEVSDSSSLLTEIRDSLVRIESILDKTK
;
A
#
# COMPACT_ATOMS: atom_id res chain seq x y z
N MET A 1 -6.55 -14.81 21.15
CA MET A 1 -6.28 -13.40 20.79
C MET A 1 -4.87 -13.35 20.21
N SER A 2 -4.73 -13.46 18.89
CA SER A 2 -3.42 -13.54 18.23
C SER A 2 -2.61 -12.29 18.49
N SER A 3 -1.47 -12.47 19.13
CA SER A 3 -0.37 -11.51 19.19
C SER A 3 0.14 -11.24 17.78
N GLU A 4 -0.49 -10.28 17.11
CA GLU A 4 0.00 -9.66 15.87
C GLU A 4 1.40 -9.08 16.15
N GLN A 5 2.45 -9.78 15.69
CA GLN A 5 3.81 -9.27 15.79
C GLN A 5 3.92 -8.00 14.93
N LYS A 6 4.24 -6.88 15.57
CA LYS A 6 4.56 -5.61 14.90
C LYS A 6 5.94 -5.78 14.26
N ILE A 7 5.99 -5.87 12.94
CA ILE A 7 7.24 -6.12 12.21
C ILE A 7 7.99 -4.82 12.00
N LEU A 8 7.26 -3.72 11.74
CA LEU A 8 7.86 -2.41 11.54
C LEU A 8 6.93 -1.29 12.01
N VAL A 9 7.49 -0.29 12.69
CA VAL A 9 6.81 0.97 12.99
C VAL A 9 7.49 2.03 12.14
N ALA A 10 6.73 2.74 11.30
CA ALA A 10 7.33 3.82 10.52
C ALA A 10 7.79 4.93 11.48
N GLU A 11 9.08 5.25 11.47
CA GLU A 11 9.58 6.43 12.17
C GLU A 11 9.21 7.67 11.36
N PHE A 12 8.60 8.65 12.04
CA PHE A 12 8.22 9.91 11.43
C PHE A 12 9.26 10.97 11.77
N ASN A 13 9.78 11.65 10.75
CA ASN A 13 10.80 12.68 10.97
C ASN A 13 10.16 13.96 11.55
N PRO A 14 10.68 14.54 12.65
CA PRO A 14 10.21 15.85 13.12
C PRO A 14 10.37 16.96 12.08
N LYS A 15 11.21 16.79 11.05
CA LYS A 15 11.34 17.71 9.91
C LYS A 15 10.03 17.94 9.13
N VAL A 16 9.05 17.04 9.25
CA VAL A 16 7.70 17.25 8.70
C VAL A 16 7.05 18.50 9.30
N CYS A 17 7.31 18.76 10.59
CA CYS A 17 6.82 19.96 11.26
C CYS A 17 7.37 21.21 10.61
N LEU A 18 8.69 21.23 10.37
CA LEU A 18 9.34 22.37 9.73
C LEU A 18 8.88 22.54 8.28
N TYR A 19 8.66 21.44 7.54
CA TYR A 19 8.13 21.49 6.18
C TYR A 19 6.73 22.12 6.11
N TRP A 20 5.79 21.68 6.96
CA TRP A 20 4.44 22.28 7.02
C TRP A 20 4.49 23.72 7.50
N LEU A 21 5.33 24.03 8.49
CA LEU A 21 5.48 25.37 9.03
C LEU A 21 6.05 26.34 7.99
N LEU A 22 7.08 25.91 7.25
CA LEU A 22 7.73 26.71 6.21
C LEU A 22 6.82 26.91 5.00
N SER A 23 6.07 25.87 4.60
CA SER A 23 5.05 25.98 3.54
C SER A 23 3.96 26.98 3.91
N GLY A 24 3.43 26.91 5.14
CA GLY A 24 2.47 27.90 5.64
C GLY A 24 3.07 29.30 5.75
N ALA A 25 4.30 29.42 6.28
CA ALA A 25 5.00 30.69 6.42
C ALA A 25 5.22 31.39 5.07
N LEU A 26 5.52 30.64 4.00
CA LEU A 26 5.67 31.19 2.66
C LEU A 26 4.37 31.80 2.13
N VAL A 27 3.22 31.17 2.40
CA VAL A 27 1.89 31.71 2.06
C VAL A 27 1.61 32.99 2.85
N PHE A 28 1.92 33.01 4.15
CA PHE A 28 1.75 34.22 4.97
C PHE A 28 2.70 35.34 4.54
N PHE A 29 3.94 35.01 4.17
CA PHE A 29 4.94 35.98 3.70
C PHE A 29 4.51 36.68 2.40
N MET A 30 3.78 36.00 1.53
CA MET A 30 3.21 36.57 0.31
C MET A 30 2.19 37.69 0.59
N THR A 31 1.64 37.73 1.79
CA THR A 31 0.60 38.70 2.18
C THR A 31 1.21 39.74 3.13
N ILE A 32 1.07 41.04 2.84
CA ILE A 32 1.61 42.12 3.72
C ILE A 32 1.05 42.01 5.15
N VAL A 33 -0.22 41.62 5.29
CA VAL A 33 -0.90 41.39 6.58
C VAL A 33 -0.42 40.11 7.28
N GLY A 34 0.22 39.19 6.56
CA GLY A 34 0.68 37.92 7.08
C GLY A 34 1.93 38.02 7.96
N ILE A 35 2.75 39.07 7.82
CA ILE A 35 3.98 39.26 8.60
C ILE A 35 3.72 39.26 10.13
N PRO A 36 2.80 40.08 10.68
CA PRO A 36 2.47 40.01 12.10
C PRO A 36 1.81 38.67 12.50
N LEU A 37 1.02 38.06 11.61
CA LEU A 37 0.45 36.73 11.84
C LEU A 37 1.52 35.63 11.90
N LEU A 38 2.62 35.78 11.16
CA LEU A 38 3.70 34.79 11.05
C LEU A 38 4.40 34.59 12.41
N LEU A 39 4.55 35.67 13.18
CA LEU A 39 5.12 35.63 14.53
C LEU A 39 4.28 34.77 15.49
N LEU A 40 2.96 34.80 15.36
CA LEU A 40 2.03 33.97 16.12
C LEU A 40 1.90 32.56 15.53
N TRP A 41 2.02 32.42 14.21
CA TRP A 41 1.90 31.17 13.48
C TRP A 41 3.04 30.19 13.81
N PHE A 42 4.28 30.67 13.96
CA PHE A 42 5.43 29.81 14.21
C PHE A 42 5.30 28.94 15.48
N PRO A 43 5.00 29.50 16.68
CA PRO A 43 4.82 28.70 17.88
C PRO A 43 3.55 27.85 17.84
N LEU A 44 2.44 28.39 17.31
CA LEU A 44 1.17 27.67 17.26
C LEU A 44 1.24 26.48 16.30
N GLY A 45 1.82 26.69 15.12
CA GLY A 45 2.06 25.66 14.12
C GLY A 45 3.01 24.58 14.63
N PHE A 46 4.11 24.95 15.31
CA PHE A 46 5.02 23.97 15.88
C PHE A 46 4.33 23.05 16.90
N VAL A 47 3.52 23.60 17.82
CA VAL A 47 2.76 22.81 18.80
C VAL A 47 1.74 21.90 18.11
N PHE A 48 1.03 22.42 17.12
CA PHE A 48 -0.01 21.69 16.41
C PHE A 48 0.57 20.54 15.57
N THR A 49 1.64 20.80 14.81
CA THR A 49 2.27 19.78 13.97
C THR A 49 3.03 18.75 14.80
N LYS A 50 3.65 19.15 15.93
CA LYS A 50 4.23 18.18 16.87
C LYS A 50 3.17 17.24 17.44
N ARG A 51 2.03 17.80 17.90
CA ARG A 51 0.89 16.98 18.34
C ARG A 51 0.31 16.12 17.22
N TYR A 52 0.38 16.57 15.97
CA TYR A 52 -0.06 15.79 14.81
C TYR A 52 0.85 14.57 14.63
N LEU A 53 2.16 14.78 14.65
CA LEU A 53 3.16 13.73 14.47
C LEU A 53 3.14 12.72 15.63
N ASP A 54 3.05 13.18 16.87
CA ASP A 54 2.94 12.34 18.08
C ASP A 54 1.69 11.44 18.08
N ARG A 55 0.72 11.72 17.21
CA ARG A 55 -0.55 10.98 17.09
C ARG A 55 -0.61 10.15 15.81
N MET A 56 0.38 10.26 14.92
CA MET A 56 0.48 9.44 13.73
C MET A 56 1.21 8.14 14.06
N GLU A 57 0.55 7.02 13.80
CA GLU A 57 1.15 5.70 13.94
C GLU A 57 0.90 4.94 12.65
N CYS A 58 1.97 4.46 12.02
CA CYS A 58 1.89 3.50 10.93
C CYS A 58 2.58 2.22 11.41
N VAL A 59 1.79 1.16 11.56
CA VAL A 59 2.25 -0.13 12.07
C VAL A 59 2.07 -1.16 10.98
N LEU A 60 3.18 -1.70 10.49
CA LEU A 60 3.19 -2.86 9.61
C LEU A 60 3.11 -4.12 10.47
N THR A 61 2.05 -4.87 10.27
CA THR A 61 1.85 -6.19 10.86
C THR A 61 2.12 -7.26 9.82
N ASP A 62 2.32 -8.51 10.25
CA ASP A 62 2.44 -9.66 9.35
C ASP A 62 1.38 -9.65 8.27
N LYS A 63 0.09 -9.47 8.59
CA LYS A 63 -1.02 -9.64 7.62
C LYS A 63 -1.63 -8.35 7.07
N ALA A 64 -1.36 -7.22 7.71
CA ALA A 64 -2.04 -5.97 7.40
C ALA A 64 -1.18 -4.73 7.75
N LEU A 65 -1.37 -3.69 6.97
CA LEU A 65 -0.87 -2.35 7.23
C LEU A 65 -1.93 -1.58 8.03
N LYS A 66 -1.63 -1.23 9.28
CA LYS A 66 -2.49 -0.43 10.14
C LYS A 66 -2.01 1.01 10.14
N VAL A 67 -2.85 1.89 9.63
CA VAL A 67 -2.58 3.32 9.52
C VAL A 67 -3.51 4.07 10.44
N ARG A 68 -2.95 4.84 11.38
CA ARG A 68 -3.69 5.71 12.29
C ARG A 68 -3.24 7.15 12.08
N LYS A 69 -4.18 8.04 11.78
CA LYS A 69 -3.92 9.48 11.66
C LYS A 69 -5.04 10.32 12.28
N GLY A 70 -4.68 11.51 12.76
CA GLY A 70 -5.63 12.56 13.14
C GLY A 70 -5.46 13.08 14.56
N ILE A 71 -5.70 14.39 14.75
CA ILE A 71 -5.74 15.06 16.06
C ILE A 71 -7.18 15.18 16.56
N PHE A 72 -8.06 15.77 15.74
CA PHE A 72 -9.46 16.03 16.09
C PHE A 72 -10.39 14.91 15.65
N VAL A 73 -10.15 14.36 14.46
CA VAL A 73 -10.89 13.22 13.90
C VAL A 73 -9.92 12.06 13.76
N ARG A 74 -10.11 11.02 14.57
CA ARG A 74 -9.25 9.84 14.56
C ARG A 74 -9.66 8.93 13.40
N VAL A 75 -8.76 8.74 12.45
CA VAL A 75 -8.96 7.87 11.30
C VAL A 75 -8.04 6.67 11.43
N GLU A 76 -8.62 5.50 11.69
CA GLU A 76 -7.92 4.21 11.72
C GLU A 76 -8.32 3.39 10.49
N LYS A 77 -7.32 2.95 9.74
CA LYS A 77 -7.50 2.13 8.54
C LYS A 77 -6.62 0.91 8.65
N THR A 78 -7.24 -0.27 8.54
CA THR A 78 -6.52 -1.54 8.45
C THR A 78 -6.61 -2.02 7.02
N ILE A 79 -5.48 -2.05 6.33
CA ILE A 79 -5.37 -2.44 4.93
C ILE A 79 -4.68 -3.81 4.89
N PRO A 80 -5.40 -4.90 4.57
CA PRO A 80 -4.77 -6.20 4.37
C PRO A 80 -3.76 -6.12 3.22
N LEU A 81 -2.60 -6.77 3.37
CA LEU A 81 -1.54 -6.73 2.35
C LEU A 81 -2.01 -7.30 1.00
N GLU A 82 -2.94 -8.25 1.03
CA GLU A 82 -3.57 -8.83 -0.17
C GLU A 82 -4.42 -7.83 -0.96
N LYS A 83 -4.96 -6.80 -0.30
CA LYS A 83 -5.81 -5.78 -0.93
C LYS A 83 -5.03 -4.59 -1.47
N ILE A 84 -3.72 -4.52 -1.23
CA ILE A 84 -2.88 -3.45 -1.78
C ILE A 84 -2.68 -3.72 -3.27
N THR A 85 -3.13 -2.79 -4.10
CA THR A 85 -2.98 -2.85 -5.55
C THR A 85 -1.71 -2.15 -5.98
N ASP A 86 -1.52 -0.92 -5.49
CA ASP A 86 -0.37 -0.10 -5.82
C ASP A 86 0.19 0.61 -4.58
N MET A 87 1.51 0.82 -4.60
CA MET A 87 2.21 1.62 -3.61
C MET A 87 3.11 2.61 -4.32
N GLY A 88 2.65 3.86 -4.34
CA GLY A 88 3.39 5.00 -4.85
C GLY A 88 4.22 5.68 -3.77
N MET A 89 5.28 6.37 -4.21
CA MET A 89 6.03 7.29 -3.39
C MET A 89 6.09 8.62 -4.11
N VAL A 90 5.72 9.69 -3.40
CA VAL A 90 5.74 11.05 -3.93
C VAL A 90 6.71 11.88 -3.10
N GLN A 91 7.63 12.56 -3.79
CA GLN A 91 8.60 13.46 -3.20
C GLN A 91 8.70 14.74 -4.05
N GLY A 92 8.24 15.86 -3.49
CA GLY A 92 8.40 17.18 -4.11
C GLY A 92 9.80 17.78 -3.88
N PRO A 93 10.19 18.85 -4.61
CA PRO A 93 11.51 19.48 -4.47
C PRO A 93 11.83 19.95 -3.04
N ILE A 94 10.86 20.56 -2.36
CA ILE A 94 11.01 20.98 -0.95
C ILE A 94 11.06 19.76 -0.03
N MET A 95 10.24 18.73 -0.28
CA MET A 95 10.32 17.49 0.50
C MET A 95 11.70 16.82 0.36
N ARG A 96 12.32 16.90 -0.82
CA ARG A 96 13.65 16.36 -1.09
C ARG A 96 14.74 17.03 -0.27
N SER A 97 14.67 18.35 -0.04
CA SER A 97 15.65 19.04 0.82
C SER A 97 15.48 18.69 2.30
N PHE A 98 14.26 18.34 2.74
CA PHE A 98 13.98 17.89 4.10
C PHE A 98 14.07 16.37 4.29
N ASP A 99 14.44 15.62 3.24
CA ASP A 99 14.46 14.15 3.21
C ASP A 99 13.13 13.51 3.64
N LEU A 100 12.03 14.12 3.18
CA LEU A 100 10.68 13.68 3.45
C LEU A 100 10.11 12.96 2.22
N HIS A 101 9.32 11.93 2.48
CA HIS A 101 8.62 11.18 1.46
C HIS A 101 7.15 11.01 1.86
N THR A 102 6.28 11.00 0.87
CA THR A 102 4.87 10.62 1.04
C THR A 102 4.66 9.25 0.42
N LEU A 103 4.28 8.28 1.25
CA LEU A 103 3.86 6.95 0.79
C LEU A 103 2.36 6.99 0.49
N THR A 104 1.98 6.52 -0.69
CA THR A 104 0.58 6.43 -1.12
C THR A 104 0.23 4.97 -1.36
N VAL A 105 -0.74 4.46 -0.63
CA VAL A 105 -1.20 3.07 -0.76
C VAL A 105 -2.60 3.07 -1.36
N GLU A 106 -2.77 2.37 -2.47
CA GLU A 106 -4.05 2.16 -3.13
C GLU A 106 -4.59 0.76 -2.84
N THR A 107 -5.87 0.70 -2.49
CA THR A 107 -6.54 -0.56 -2.14
C THR A 107 -7.59 -0.97 -3.18
N ALA A 108 -7.57 -2.24 -3.59
CA ALA A 108 -8.58 -2.82 -4.46
C ALA A 108 -9.98 -2.84 -3.80
N GLY A 109 -11.01 -2.58 -4.60
CA GLY A 109 -12.42 -2.74 -4.20
C GLY A 109 -13.04 -1.54 -3.47
N GLN A 110 -12.29 -0.46 -3.26
CA GLN A 110 -12.81 0.78 -2.72
C GLN A 110 -12.68 1.86 -3.79
N SER A 111 -13.79 2.47 -4.23
CA SER A 111 -13.78 3.61 -5.15
C SER A 111 -14.34 4.83 -4.40
N GLY A 112 -13.48 5.78 -4.00
CA GLY A 112 -13.90 6.99 -3.30
C GLY A 112 -12.89 7.52 -2.27
N VAL A 113 -13.31 8.49 -1.45
CA VAL A 113 -12.49 9.13 -0.39
C VAL A 113 -12.11 8.10 0.68
N GLY A 114 -11.03 7.37 0.44
CA GLY A 114 -10.55 6.28 1.29
C GLY A 114 -9.92 5.10 0.55
N SER A 115 -9.97 5.09 -0.79
CA SER A 115 -9.24 4.12 -1.62
C SER A 115 -7.73 4.38 -1.66
N LEU A 116 -7.36 5.65 -1.55
CA LEU A 116 -6.00 6.14 -1.50
C LEU A 116 -5.67 6.59 -0.08
N VAL A 117 -4.68 5.96 0.54
CA VAL A 117 -4.16 6.37 1.84
C VAL A 117 -2.76 6.92 1.67
N SER A 118 -2.63 8.24 1.85
CA SER A 118 -1.35 8.95 1.82
C SER A 118 -0.83 9.20 3.23
N LEU A 119 0.43 8.86 3.44
CA LEU A 119 1.18 9.05 4.68
C LEU A 119 2.41 9.89 4.37
N THR A 120 2.42 11.14 4.83
CA THR A 120 3.55 12.05 4.65
C THR A 120 4.46 11.98 5.87
N GLY A 121 5.77 11.93 5.64
CA GLY A 121 6.76 12.06 6.70
C GLY A 121 7.44 10.77 7.14
N ILE A 122 7.27 9.70 6.37
CA ILE A 122 7.95 8.43 6.61
C ILE A 122 9.43 8.62 6.31
N VAL A 123 10.28 8.31 7.31
CA VAL A 123 11.74 8.21 7.14
C VAL A 123 12.03 6.98 6.28
N ASN A 124 12.93 7.11 5.29
CA ASN A 124 13.30 6.02 4.39
C ASN A 124 12.11 5.30 3.73
N ALA A 125 11.20 6.05 3.12
CA ALA A 125 10.08 5.45 2.37
C ALA A 125 10.49 4.36 1.35
N PRO A 126 11.65 4.44 0.65
CA PRO A 126 12.08 3.37 -0.25
C PRO A 126 12.30 2.03 0.46
N GLU A 127 12.99 2.05 1.60
CA GLU A 127 13.27 0.86 2.43
C GLU A 127 11.97 0.29 3.02
N PHE A 128 11.07 1.17 3.48
CA PHE A 128 9.75 0.78 3.95
C PHE A 128 8.92 0.10 2.85
N ARG A 129 8.92 0.68 1.64
CA ARG A 129 8.22 0.13 0.47
C ARG A 129 8.73 -1.27 0.14
N GLU A 130 10.04 -1.44 0.05
CA GLU A 130 10.65 -2.74 -0.23
C GLU A 130 10.30 -3.77 0.85
N THR A 131 10.34 -3.38 2.13
CA THR A 131 9.97 -4.26 3.24
C THR A 131 8.51 -4.72 3.15
N VAL A 132 7.59 -3.81 2.82
CA VAL A 132 6.16 -4.13 2.65
C VAL A 132 5.94 -5.06 1.47
N LEU A 133 6.60 -4.81 0.33
CA LEU A 133 6.51 -5.66 -0.86
C LEU A 133 7.04 -7.07 -0.59
N ASN A 134 8.20 -7.17 0.07
CA ASN A 134 8.82 -8.44 0.41
C ASN A 134 7.94 -9.24 1.41
N GLN A 135 7.29 -8.56 2.36
CA GLN A 135 6.35 -9.20 3.29
C GLN A 135 5.07 -9.69 2.58
N ARG A 136 4.55 -8.94 1.61
CA ARG A 136 3.42 -9.38 0.76
C ARG A 136 3.81 -10.63 -0.02
N GLU A 137 4.99 -10.65 -0.63
CA GLU A 137 5.47 -11.80 -1.39
C GLU A 137 5.64 -13.04 -0.51
N ARG A 138 6.26 -12.90 0.68
CA ARG A 138 6.37 -13.98 1.67
C ARG A 138 5.01 -14.54 2.09
N GLN A 139 3.98 -13.71 2.18
CA GLN A 139 2.62 -14.18 2.45
C GLN A 139 1.96 -14.86 1.28
N ALA A 140 2.19 -14.40 0.05
CA ALA A 140 1.75 -15.12 -1.14
C ALA A 140 2.39 -16.52 -1.16
N THR A 141 3.70 -16.62 -0.92
CA THR A 141 4.42 -17.90 -0.83
C THR A 141 3.95 -18.76 0.35
N ASN A 142 3.75 -18.19 1.54
CA ASN A 142 3.23 -18.91 2.69
C ASN A 142 1.78 -19.34 2.49
N LYS A 143 0.94 -18.57 1.78
CA LYS A 143 -0.43 -18.98 1.43
C LYS A 143 -0.40 -20.14 0.42
N SER A 144 0.58 -20.14 -0.49
CA SER A 144 0.86 -21.28 -1.38
C SER A 144 1.42 -22.51 -0.65
N GLN A 145 2.13 -22.35 0.47
CA GLN A 145 2.66 -23.47 1.29
C GLN A 145 1.74 -23.91 2.44
N ALA A 146 0.83 -23.04 2.90
CA ALA A 146 -0.15 -23.31 3.95
C ALA A 146 -1.50 -23.78 3.42
N THR A 147 -1.67 -23.86 2.09
CA THR A 147 -2.47 -24.96 1.53
C THR A 147 -1.70 -26.21 1.93
N PRO A 148 -2.23 -27.09 2.81
CA PRO A 148 -1.67 -28.43 2.88
C PRO A 148 -1.68 -28.95 1.44
N LEU A 149 -0.87 -29.96 1.16
CA LEU A 149 -1.09 -30.84 0.03
C LEU A 149 -2.46 -31.55 0.18
N GLN A 150 -3.56 -30.80 0.14
CA GLN A 150 -4.90 -31.28 -0.13
C GLN A 150 -5.02 -31.18 -1.64
N ALA A 151 -4.66 -32.29 -2.27
CA ALA A 151 -5.03 -32.64 -3.62
C ALA A 151 -4.93 -31.47 -4.62
N VAL A 152 -3.74 -31.31 -5.21
CA VAL A 152 -3.76 -31.19 -6.68
C VAL A 152 -4.51 -32.43 -7.12
N ASN A 153 -5.78 -32.25 -7.45
CA ASN A 153 -6.62 -33.31 -7.99
C ASN A 153 -5.87 -33.78 -9.24
N HIS A 154 -5.20 -34.92 -9.13
CA HIS A 154 -4.59 -35.62 -10.26
C HIS A 154 -5.64 -35.86 -11.38
N THR A 155 -6.92 -35.69 -11.06
CA THR A 155 -8.07 -35.64 -11.94
C THR A 155 -8.05 -34.48 -12.93
N GLU A 156 -7.72 -33.23 -12.59
CA GLU A 156 -7.90 -32.09 -13.54
C GLU A 156 -6.84 -32.05 -14.67
N VAL A 157 -5.59 -32.42 -14.36
CA VAL A 157 -4.54 -32.55 -15.39
C VAL A 157 -4.79 -33.78 -16.26
N SER A 158 -5.27 -34.88 -15.67
CA SER A 158 -5.67 -36.06 -16.42
C SER A 158 -6.90 -35.79 -17.31
N ASP A 159 -7.88 -35.05 -16.81
CA ASP A 159 -9.12 -34.69 -17.52
C ASP A 159 -8.85 -33.77 -18.71
N SER A 160 -7.96 -32.78 -18.51
CA SER A 160 -7.49 -31.92 -19.61
C SER A 160 -6.76 -32.72 -20.69
N SER A 161 -5.92 -33.70 -20.29
CA SER A 161 -5.20 -34.55 -21.25
C SER A 161 -6.10 -35.56 -21.97
N SER A 162 -7.14 -36.08 -21.31
CA SER A 162 -8.13 -36.96 -21.94
C SER A 162 -9.05 -36.20 -22.90
N LEU A 163 -9.47 -34.99 -22.55
CA LEU A 163 -10.26 -34.11 -23.44
C LEU A 163 -9.48 -33.78 -24.73
N LEU A 164 -8.19 -33.48 -24.62
CA LEU A 164 -7.34 -33.26 -25.80
C LEU A 164 -7.21 -34.52 -26.67
N THR A 165 -7.19 -35.70 -26.05
CA THR A 165 -7.14 -36.99 -26.76
C THR A 165 -8.47 -37.27 -27.49
N GLU A 166 -9.59 -37.00 -26.84
CA GLU A 166 -10.94 -37.17 -27.41
C GLU A 166 -11.23 -36.20 -28.57
N ILE A 167 -10.78 -34.95 -28.46
CA ILE A 167 -10.87 -33.96 -29.54
C ILE A 167 -10.07 -34.44 -30.75
N ARG A 168 -8.82 -34.89 -30.53
CA ARG A 168 -7.97 -35.44 -31.62
C ARG A 168 -8.65 -36.62 -32.31
N ASP A 169 -9.17 -37.57 -31.55
CA ASP A 169 -9.78 -38.78 -32.10
C ASP A 169 -11.09 -38.47 -32.85
N SER A 170 -11.83 -37.46 -32.41
CA SER A 170 -13.01 -36.95 -33.12
C SER A 170 -12.64 -36.31 -34.46
N LEU A 171 -11.54 -35.56 -34.53
CA LEU A 171 -11.06 -34.96 -35.78
C LEU A 171 -10.60 -36.02 -36.79
N VAL A 172 -9.85 -37.03 -36.35
CA VAL A 172 -9.41 -38.16 -37.20
C VAL A 172 -10.62 -38.92 -37.77
N ARG A 173 -11.66 -39.13 -36.95
CA ARG A 173 -12.90 -39.78 -37.40
C ARG A 173 -13.59 -38.97 -38.50
N ILE A 174 -13.71 -37.66 -38.32
CA ILE A 174 -14.33 -36.77 -39.32
C ILE A 174 -13.54 -36.79 -40.63
N GLU A 175 -12.20 -36.75 -40.56
CA GLU A 175 -11.33 -36.84 -41.73
C GLU A 175 -11.55 -38.16 -42.50
N SER A 176 -11.64 -39.29 -41.79
CA SER A 176 -11.88 -40.60 -42.43
C SER A 176 -13.24 -40.71 -43.11
N ILE A 177 -14.26 -40.01 -42.62
CA ILE A 177 -15.60 -39.99 -43.23
C ILE A 177 -15.60 -39.10 -44.48
N LEU A 178 -14.88 -37.99 -44.44
CA LEU A 178 -14.70 -37.08 -45.56
C LEU A 178 -13.93 -37.74 -46.71
N ASP A 179 -12.88 -38.50 -46.41
CA ASP A 179 -12.08 -39.21 -47.42
C ASP A 179 -12.87 -40.34 -48.10
N LYS A 180 -13.80 -40.97 -47.37
CA LYS A 180 -14.66 -42.04 -47.89
C LYS A 180 -15.86 -41.56 -48.72
N THR A 181 -16.13 -40.26 -48.70
CA THR A 181 -17.24 -39.62 -49.44
C THR A 181 -16.78 -39.02 -50.78
N LYS A 182 -15.50 -39.20 -51.14
CA LYS A 182 -14.90 -38.79 -52.40
C LYS A 182 -14.68 -39.98 -53.32
#